data_AF-A0A2A5VIA1-F1
#
_entry.id   AF-A0A2A5VIA1-F1
#
_cell.length_a   1.000
_cell.length_b   1.000
_cell.length_c   1.000
_cell.angle_alpha   90.00
_cell.angle_beta   90.00
_cell.angle_gamma   90.00
#
_symmetry.space_group_name_H-M   'P 1'
#
loop_
_entity.id
_entity.type
_entity.pdbx_description
1 polymer ?
#
loop_
_entity_poly.entity_id
_entity_poly.type
_entity_poly.pdbx_seq_one_letter_code
_entity_poly.pdbx_strand_id
1 'polypeptide(L)'
;MHKVPKLVLGLGGILFVIGWAIIMMDPMGVDSSSPSSEDWSGTLMFEDSTPTTFESEFKWAATYNVFVQDGSTVTVEVLNSDIDDIFWPCELDDECDEFDVDGHINGYHYIGELDFEEEGTGIYNPFTKSGTYEISFTEENGETVNVMIREDTSFEGFLAVAGGVISCFAGIIILIIGSILSKVMKENPKVELTSTVSDEPRVSNSEISKSEIGLIKSG
;
A
#
# COMPACT_ATOMS: atom_id res chain seq x y z
N MET A 1 32.92 12.74 -2.95
CA MET A 1 31.85 11.83 -2.48
C MET A 1 30.52 12.54 -2.13
N HIS A 2 30.24 13.77 -2.60
CA HIS A 2 29.05 14.56 -2.18
C HIS A 2 27.73 14.22 -2.93
N LYS A 3 27.72 13.21 -3.81
CA LYS A 3 26.53 12.86 -4.61
C LYS A 3 25.50 12.07 -3.81
N VAL A 4 25.96 11.21 -2.90
CA VAL A 4 25.08 10.32 -2.11
C VAL A 4 24.19 11.10 -1.13
N PRO A 5 24.69 12.05 -0.32
CA PRO A 5 23.82 12.79 0.61
C PRO A 5 22.75 13.64 -0.09
N LYS A 6 23.06 14.17 -1.28
CA LYS A 6 22.10 14.94 -2.09
C LYS A 6 20.98 14.05 -2.65
N LEU A 7 21.32 12.82 -3.05
CA LEU A 7 20.32 11.84 -3.51
C LEU A 7 19.40 11.41 -2.36
N VAL A 8 19.95 11.13 -1.19
CA VAL A 8 19.18 10.77 0.01
C VAL A 8 18.25 11.91 0.42
N LEU A 9 18.75 13.14 0.47
CA LEU A 9 17.92 14.31 0.79
C LEU A 9 16.80 14.53 -0.23
N GLY A 10 17.11 14.34 -1.53
CA GLY A 10 16.12 14.44 -2.60
C GLY A 10 15.02 13.39 -2.49
N LEU A 11 15.38 12.13 -2.26
CA LEU A 11 14.42 11.03 -2.08
C LEU A 11 13.52 11.27 -0.86
N GLY A 12 14.10 11.69 0.27
CA GLY A 12 13.32 12.01 1.47
C GLY A 12 12.32 13.16 1.25
N GLY A 13 12.73 14.19 0.50
CA GLY A 13 11.85 15.29 0.13
C GLY A 13 10.71 14.86 -0.79
N ILE A 14 10.99 14.00 -1.78
CA ILE A 14 9.96 13.46 -2.69
C ILE A 14 8.95 12.62 -1.90
N LEU A 15 9.41 11.69 -1.06
CA LEU A 15 8.52 10.85 -0.24
C LEU A 15 7.66 11.68 0.71
N PHE A 16 8.25 12.71 1.35
CA PHE A 16 7.51 13.62 2.20
C PHE A 16 6.39 14.36 1.45
N VAL A 17 6.68 14.87 0.25
CA VAL A 17 5.67 15.57 -0.58
C VAL A 17 4.60 14.61 -1.08
N ILE A 18 4.96 13.39 -1.49
CA ILE A 18 3.99 12.37 -1.93
C ILE A 18 3.09 11.96 -0.76
N GLY A 19 3.66 11.68 0.41
CA GLY A 19 2.87 11.34 1.61
C GLY A 19 1.90 12.46 1.98
N TRP A 20 2.35 13.72 1.96
CA TRP A 20 1.48 14.88 2.18
C TRP A 20 0.42 15.06 1.11
N ALA A 21 0.76 14.82 -0.16
CA ALA A 21 -0.20 14.92 -1.26
C ALA A 21 -1.30 13.85 -1.14
N ILE A 22 -0.96 12.61 -0.78
CA ILE A 22 -1.93 11.53 -0.57
C ILE A 22 -2.85 11.85 0.63
N ILE A 23 -2.32 12.41 1.72
CA ILE A 23 -3.12 12.76 2.90
C ILE A 23 -4.02 13.99 2.66
N MET A 24 -3.56 14.97 1.86
CA MET A 24 -4.26 16.25 1.63
C MET A 24 -5.12 16.28 0.37
N MET A 25 -4.87 15.39 -0.58
CA MET A 25 -5.91 15.03 -1.53
C MET A 25 -6.98 14.38 -0.68
N ASP A 26 -8.04 15.16 -0.42
CA ASP A 26 -9.32 14.65 0.04
C ASP A 26 -9.55 13.32 -0.69
N PRO A 27 -9.96 12.21 -0.05
CA PRO A 27 -10.24 10.95 -0.72
C PRO A 27 -11.41 11.04 -1.76
N MET A 28 -11.68 12.23 -2.29
CA MET A 28 -12.67 12.70 -3.29
C MET A 28 -12.61 12.06 -4.69
N GLY A 29 -12.07 10.85 -4.81
CA GLY A 29 -12.16 10.05 -6.03
C GLY A 29 -12.36 8.57 -5.75
N VAL A 30 -12.08 8.14 -4.52
CA VAL A 30 -12.75 7.00 -3.92
C VAL A 30 -14.13 7.53 -3.56
N ASP A 31 -15.22 6.81 -3.82
CA ASP A 31 -16.51 7.12 -3.19
C ASP A 31 -16.33 6.87 -1.68
N SER A 32 -15.63 7.79 -1.01
CA SER A 32 -15.75 7.98 0.42
C SER A 32 -17.10 8.63 0.61
N SER A 33 -18.13 7.78 0.61
CA SER A 33 -19.14 7.85 1.66
C SER A 33 -18.42 8.40 2.88
N SER A 34 -18.78 9.64 3.24
CA SER A 34 -18.17 10.35 4.35
C SER A 34 -17.93 9.35 5.49
N PRO A 35 -16.81 9.38 6.22
CA PRO A 35 -16.64 8.56 7.43
C PRO A 35 -17.75 8.81 8.48
N SER A 36 -18.70 9.71 8.20
CA SER A 36 -19.91 10.02 8.95
C SER A 36 -21.23 9.57 8.28
N SER A 37 -21.22 8.86 7.15
CA SER A 37 -22.39 8.10 6.71
C SER A 37 -22.17 6.67 7.20
N GLU A 38 -22.85 6.33 8.29
CA GLU A 38 -22.85 5.02 8.98
C GLU A 38 -23.48 3.91 8.11
N ASP A 39 -23.29 3.95 6.79
CA ASP A 39 -23.75 2.92 5.87
C ASP A 39 -22.61 1.93 5.63
N TRP A 40 -22.38 1.05 6.60
CA TRP A 40 -21.34 0.03 6.58
C TRP A 40 -21.60 -1.03 5.51
N SER A 41 -22.82 -1.07 4.95
CA SER A 41 -23.18 -1.99 3.88
C SER A 41 -22.49 -1.70 2.54
N GLY A 42 -21.83 -0.54 2.40
CA GLY A 42 -21.16 -0.10 1.18
C GLY A 42 -22.04 0.78 0.28
N THR A 43 -21.59 1.06 -0.94
CA THR A 43 -22.31 1.86 -1.94
C THR A 43 -23.06 0.96 -2.92
N LEU A 44 -24.30 1.33 -3.28
CA LEU A 44 -25.10 0.58 -4.25
C LEU A 44 -24.36 0.41 -5.59
N MET A 45 -24.11 -0.84 -5.98
CA MET A 45 -23.46 -1.21 -7.24
C MET A 45 -24.47 -1.79 -8.24
N PHE A 46 -25.38 -2.62 -7.76
CA PHE A 46 -26.39 -3.31 -8.58
C PHE A 46 -27.67 -3.54 -7.77
N GLU A 47 -28.83 -3.41 -8.42
CA GLU A 47 -30.15 -3.76 -7.87
C GLU A 47 -31.07 -4.18 -9.02
N ASP A 48 -31.69 -5.35 -8.90
CA ASP A 48 -32.66 -5.89 -9.87
C ASP A 48 -33.51 -7.00 -9.21
N SER A 49 -34.39 -7.65 -9.96
CA SER A 49 -35.21 -8.76 -9.49
C SER A 49 -34.85 -10.10 -10.16
N THR A 50 -34.91 -11.20 -9.40
CA THR A 50 -34.63 -12.55 -9.90
C THR A 50 -35.68 -13.06 -10.92
N PRO A 51 -35.28 -13.94 -11.85
CA PRO A 51 -33.90 -14.32 -12.17
C PRO A 51 -33.19 -13.22 -12.97
N THR A 52 -31.94 -12.92 -12.62
CA THR A 52 -31.13 -11.88 -13.29
C THR A 52 -29.66 -12.27 -13.33
N THR A 53 -28.93 -11.71 -14.30
CA THR A 53 -27.48 -11.82 -14.41
C THR A 53 -26.86 -10.44 -14.58
N PHE A 54 -25.70 -10.23 -13.98
CA PHE A 54 -25.00 -8.95 -13.93
C PHE A 54 -23.51 -9.14 -14.21
N GLU A 55 -22.98 -8.45 -15.21
CA GLU A 55 -21.55 -8.44 -15.52
C GLU A 55 -20.94 -7.09 -15.13
N SER A 56 -19.84 -7.11 -14.38
CA SER A 56 -19.11 -5.90 -13.99
C SER A 56 -17.64 -6.16 -13.71
N GLU A 57 -16.88 -5.08 -13.62
CA GLU A 57 -15.50 -5.07 -13.13
C GLU A 57 -15.47 -4.95 -11.60
N PHE A 58 -14.72 -5.86 -10.96
CA PHE A 58 -14.53 -5.95 -9.52
C PHE A 58 -13.06 -5.63 -9.17
N LYS A 59 -12.85 -5.00 -8.01
CA LYS A 59 -11.58 -4.42 -7.57
C LYS A 59 -10.95 -5.25 -6.45
N TRP A 60 -9.62 -5.31 -6.46
CA TRP A 60 -8.81 -6.09 -5.50
C TRP A 60 -8.87 -5.60 -4.03
N ALA A 61 -9.32 -4.37 -3.79
CA ALA A 61 -9.33 -3.72 -2.48
C ALA A 61 -10.75 -3.33 -2.04
N ALA A 62 -11.76 -4.00 -2.60
CA ALA A 62 -13.16 -3.78 -2.31
C ALA A 62 -13.84 -5.08 -1.89
N THR A 63 -14.83 -4.94 -1.02
CA THR A 63 -15.73 -6.03 -0.60
C THR A 63 -17.07 -5.83 -1.29
N TYR A 64 -17.72 -6.93 -1.70
CA TYR A 64 -18.96 -6.89 -2.47
C TYR A 64 -20.06 -7.63 -1.72
N ASN A 65 -20.79 -6.88 -0.91
CA ASN A 65 -21.85 -7.39 -0.04
C ASN A 65 -23.12 -7.66 -0.84
N VAL A 66 -23.74 -8.81 -0.62
CA VAL A 66 -24.96 -9.24 -1.31
C VAL A 66 -26.14 -9.21 -0.34
N PHE A 67 -27.21 -8.55 -0.76
CA PHE A 67 -28.46 -8.41 -0.02
C PHE A 67 -29.64 -8.92 -0.84
N VAL A 68 -30.62 -9.51 -0.17
CA VAL A 68 -31.85 -9.99 -0.80
C VAL A 68 -33.08 -9.58 0.01
N GLN A 69 -34.23 -9.54 -0.65
CA GLN A 69 -35.49 -9.15 0.00
C GLN A 69 -35.80 -10.01 1.23
N ASP A 70 -36.30 -9.38 2.30
CA ASP A 70 -36.66 -10.05 3.55
C ASP A 70 -37.58 -11.27 3.35
N GLY A 71 -37.18 -12.40 3.94
CA GLY A 71 -37.93 -13.66 3.90
C GLY A 71 -37.79 -14.45 2.60
N SER A 72 -36.89 -14.05 1.71
CA SER A 72 -36.58 -14.76 0.47
C SER A 72 -35.27 -15.55 0.57
N THR A 73 -35.10 -16.51 -0.33
CA THR A 73 -33.86 -17.30 -0.46
C THR A 73 -33.44 -17.29 -1.92
N VAL A 74 -32.19 -16.90 -2.19
CA VAL A 74 -31.65 -16.76 -3.54
C VAL A 74 -30.34 -17.53 -3.63
N THR A 75 -30.16 -18.26 -4.73
CA THR A 75 -28.90 -18.87 -5.10
C THR A 75 -28.07 -17.87 -5.90
N VAL A 76 -26.85 -17.63 -5.44
CA VAL A 76 -25.87 -16.74 -6.08
C VAL A 76 -24.77 -17.60 -6.68
N GLU A 77 -24.52 -17.42 -7.98
CA GLU A 77 -23.45 -18.12 -8.69
C GLU A 77 -22.53 -17.10 -9.38
N VAL A 78 -21.22 -17.29 -9.22
CA VAL A 78 -20.21 -16.59 -10.01
C VAL A 78 -19.98 -17.40 -11.30
N LEU A 79 -20.26 -16.79 -12.44
CA LEU A 79 -20.14 -17.39 -13.77
C LEU A 79 -18.81 -17.00 -14.41
N ASN A 80 -18.33 -17.85 -15.33
CA ASN A 80 -17.06 -17.67 -16.06
C ASN A 80 -15.83 -17.48 -15.15
N SER A 81 -15.84 -18.09 -13.97
CA SER A 81 -14.85 -17.91 -12.92
C SER A 81 -14.02 -19.18 -12.65
N ASP A 82 -12.93 -19.04 -11.90
CA ASP A 82 -12.10 -20.16 -11.45
C ASP A 82 -12.65 -20.76 -10.14
N ILE A 83 -12.06 -21.87 -9.66
CA ILE A 83 -12.55 -22.57 -8.44
C ILE A 83 -12.45 -21.72 -7.16
N ASP A 84 -11.60 -20.71 -7.18
CA ASP A 84 -11.32 -19.81 -6.05
C ASP A 84 -12.17 -18.53 -6.10
N ASP A 85 -13.04 -18.37 -7.11
CA ASP A 85 -13.95 -17.23 -7.26
C ASP A 85 -15.37 -17.65 -6.86
N ILE A 86 -15.80 -17.26 -5.66
CA ILE A 86 -16.97 -17.83 -5.01
C ILE A 86 -17.88 -16.76 -4.41
N PHE A 87 -19.14 -17.12 -4.24
CA PHE A 87 -20.01 -16.46 -3.28
C PHE A 87 -19.75 -17.09 -1.91
N TRP A 88 -19.36 -16.27 -0.94
CA TRP A 88 -19.12 -16.67 0.44
C TRP A 88 -20.36 -16.36 1.30
N PRO A 89 -21.16 -17.37 1.68
CA PRO A 89 -22.38 -17.14 2.44
C PRO A 89 -22.07 -16.70 3.88
N CYS A 90 -22.83 -15.73 4.39
CA CYS A 90 -22.69 -15.23 5.76
C CYS A 90 -22.91 -16.31 6.85
N GLU A 91 -23.66 -17.36 6.51
CA GLU A 91 -23.94 -18.49 7.41
C GLU A 91 -22.68 -19.28 7.78
N LEU A 92 -21.62 -19.21 6.97
CA LEU A 92 -20.38 -19.94 7.24
C LEU A 92 -19.63 -19.39 8.46
N ASP A 93 -19.70 -18.08 8.68
CA ASP A 93 -18.97 -17.37 9.73
C ASP A 93 -19.89 -16.80 10.85
N ASP A 94 -21.20 -17.05 10.77
CA ASP A 94 -22.22 -16.53 11.72
C ASP A 94 -22.31 -15.00 11.69
N GLU A 95 -22.18 -14.41 10.50
CA GLU A 95 -22.09 -12.95 10.26
C GLU A 95 -23.34 -12.38 9.56
N CYS A 96 -24.42 -13.16 9.44
CA CYS A 96 -25.63 -12.70 8.74
C CYS A 96 -26.31 -11.48 9.39
N ASP A 97 -26.08 -11.26 10.68
CA ASP A 97 -26.63 -10.13 11.44
C ASP A 97 -25.68 -8.90 11.42
N GLU A 98 -24.59 -8.92 10.65
CA GLU A 98 -23.57 -7.86 10.64
C GLU A 98 -24.16 -6.47 10.35
N PHE A 99 -25.11 -6.41 9.42
CA PHE A 99 -25.72 -5.15 8.96
C PHE A 99 -27.10 -4.88 9.57
N ASP A 100 -27.50 -5.57 10.64
CA ASP A 100 -28.83 -5.40 11.25
C ASP A 100 -29.02 -4.06 11.98
N VAL A 101 -27.92 -3.41 12.36
CA VAL A 101 -27.94 -2.12 13.08
C VAL A 101 -27.33 -1.02 12.21
N ASP A 102 -26.02 -1.10 11.99
CA ASP A 102 -25.27 -0.15 11.17
C ASP A 102 -25.14 -0.73 9.75
N GLY A 103 -25.55 0.02 8.73
CA GLY A 103 -25.69 -0.50 7.37
C GLY A 103 -27.02 -1.20 7.07
N HIS A 104 -28.01 -1.15 7.97
CA HIS A 104 -29.31 -1.77 7.74
C HIS A 104 -30.06 -1.17 6.54
N ILE A 105 -30.55 -2.04 5.67
CA ILE A 105 -31.31 -1.68 4.47
C ILE A 105 -32.74 -2.18 4.64
N ASN A 106 -33.69 -1.24 4.75
CA ASN A 106 -35.10 -1.59 4.96
C ASN A 106 -35.63 -2.52 3.86
N GLY A 107 -36.15 -3.69 4.25
CA GLY A 107 -36.75 -4.67 3.34
C GLY A 107 -35.75 -5.67 2.75
N TYR A 108 -34.49 -5.62 3.18
CA TYR A 108 -33.42 -6.49 2.73
C TYR A 108 -32.63 -7.05 3.91
N HIS A 109 -32.07 -8.25 3.74
CA HIS A 109 -31.11 -8.87 4.64
C HIS A 109 -29.85 -9.30 3.88
N TYR A 110 -28.73 -9.29 4.58
CA TYR A 110 -27.43 -9.71 4.06
C TYR A 110 -27.37 -11.24 3.97
N ILE A 111 -26.78 -11.76 2.88
CA ILE A 111 -26.64 -13.21 2.68
C ILE A 111 -25.19 -13.67 2.49
N GLY A 112 -24.24 -12.75 2.35
CA GLY A 112 -22.84 -13.06 2.09
C GLY A 112 -22.16 -12.07 1.15
N GLU A 113 -20.93 -12.38 0.78
CA GLU A 113 -20.08 -11.54 -0.06
C GLU A 113 -19.53 -12.28 -1.27
N LEU A 114 -19.11 -11.53 -2.30
CA LEU A 114 -18.37 -12.09 -3.43
C LEU A 114 -16.88 -12.02 -3.12
N ASP A 115 -16.22 -13.18 -3.16
CA ASP A 115 -14.79 -13.32 -2.96
C ASP A 115 -14.12 -13.83 -4.25
N PHE A 116 -13.04 -13.15 -4.63
CA PHE A 116 -12.30 -13.41 -5.87
C PHE A 116 -10.83 -13.63 -5.50
N GLU A 117 -10.48 -14.84 -5.07
CA GLU A 117 -9.12 -15.10 -4.60
C GLU A 117 -8.11 -15.28 -5.76
N GLU A 118 -6.85 -14.93 -5.49
CA GLU A 118 -5.74 -15.26 -6.39
C GLU A 118 -5.42 -16.76 -6.33
N GLU A 119 -5.39 -17.40 -7.50
CA GLU A 119 -5.22 -18.86 -7.66
C GLU A 119 -4.01 -19.39 -6.88
N GLY A 120 -4.24 -20.39 -6.03
CA GLY A 120 -3.16 -21.14 -5.38
C GLY A 120 -2.51 -20.48 -4.16
N THR A 121 -3.13 -19.45 -3.58
CA THR A 121 -2.65 -18.83 -2.34
C THR A 121 -2.92 -19.70 -1.10
N GLY A 122 -4.01 -20.47 -1.08
CA GLY A 122 -4.30 -21.53 -0.08
C GLY A 122 -4.28 -21.08 1.38
N ILE A 123 -4.32 -19.77 1.60
CA ILE A 123 -4.21 -19.05 2.87
C ILE A 123 -5.13 -17.84 2.68
N TYR A 124 -6.00 -17.57 3.66
CA TYR A 124 -6.83 -16.35 3.73
C TYR A 124 -6.01 -15.15 3.25
N ASN A 125 -6.38 -14.64 2.08
CA ASN A 125 -5.75 -13.50 1.48
C ASN A 125 -6.77 -12.34 1.57
N PRO A 126 -6.43 -11.22 2.20
CA PRO A 126 -7.30 -10.04 2.18
C PRO A 126 -7.15 -9.25 0.87
N PHE A 127 -6.64 -9.88 -0.19
CA PHE A 127 -6.23 -9.25 -1.44
C PHE A 127 -6.89 -10.00 -2.60
N THR A 128 -8.17 -9.69 -2.81
CA THR A 128 -8.93 -10.23 -3.95
C THR A 128 -8.26 -9.84 -5.26
N LYS A 129 -8.53 -10.54 -6.36
CA LYS A 129 -8.01 -10.18 -7.68
C LYS A 129 -9.01 -9.28 -8.42
N SER A 130 -8.49 -8.28 -9.13
CA SER A 130 -9.33 -7.48 -10.04
C SER A 130 -9.70 -8.26 -11.30
N GLY A 131 -10.95 -8.15 -11.74
CA GLY A 131 -11.41 -8.86 -12.92
C GLY A 131 -12.84 -8.50 -13.32
N THR A 132 -13.24 -8.94 -14.51
CA THR A 132 -14.64 -8.88 -14.95
C THR A 132 -15.29 -10.22 -14.67
N TYR A 133 -16.37 -10.21 -13.90
CA TYR A 133 -17.13 -11.40 -13.53
C TYR A 133 -18.60 -11.20 -13.85
N GLU A 134 -19.29 -12.31 -14.11
CA GLU A 134 -20.73 -12.36 -14.30
C GLU A 134 -21.35 -13.05 -13.08
N ILE A 135 -22.31 -12.40 -12.43
CA ILE A 135 -22.99 -12.88 -11.24
C ILE A 135 -24.42 -13.23 -11.61
N SER A 136 -24.87 -14.43 -11.23
CA SER A 136 -26.20 -14.94 -11.48
C SER A 136 -26.99 -15.07 -10.19
N PHE A 137 -28.23 -14.56 -10.21
CA PHE A 137 -29.16 -14.65 -9.09
C PHE A 137 -30.39 -15.44 -9.51
N THR A 138 -30.65 -16.55 -8.81
CA THR A 138 -31.79 -17.43 -9.08
C THR A 138 -32.58 -17.70 -7.81
N GLU A 139 -33.91 -17.58 -7.89
CA GLU A 139 -34.83 -17.92 -6.80
C GLU A 139 -35.42 -19.32 -7.05
N GLU A 140 -35.56 -20.13 -5.99
CA GLU A 140 -35.91 -21.56 -6.11
C GLU A 140 -37.42 -21.85 -6.18
N ASN A 141 -38.28 -20.96 -5.66
CA ASN A 141 -39.73 -21.15 -5.53
C ASN A 141 -40.55 -20.55 -6.70
N GLY A 142 -39.90 -19.91 -7.68
CA GLY A 142 -40.53 -19.24 -8.82
C GLY A 142 -41.11 -17.87 -8.50
N GLU A 143 -40.73 -17.27 -7.37
CA GLU A 143 -41.07 -15.91 -6.99
C GLU A 143 -40.06 -14.91 -7.57
N THR A 144 -40.52 -13.69 -7.84
CA THR A 144 -39.64 -12.58 -8.23
C THR A 144 -39.21 -11.85 -6.98
N VAL A 145 -37.92 -11.91 -6.67
CA VAL A 145 -37.31 -11.40 -5.44
C VAL A 145 -36.29 -10.33 -5.79
N ASN A 146 -36.26 -9.23 -5.05
CA ASN A 146 -35.25 -8.19 -5.27
C ASN A 146 -33.90 -8.60 -4.66
N VAL A 147 -32.83 -8.32 -5.41
CA VAL A 147 -31.45 -8.58 -5.02
C VAL A 147 -30.62 -7.32 -5.22
N MET A 148 -29.57 -7.17 -4.42
CA MET A 148 -28.71 -6.00 -4.44
C MET A 148 -27.25 -6.41 -4.16
N ILE A 149 -26.31 -5.76 -4.86
CA ILE A 149 -24.88 -5.80 -4.53
C ILE A 149 -24.45 -4.40 -4.09
N ARG A 150 -23.66 -4.32 -3.03
CA ARG A 150 -23.04 -3.10 -2.54
C ARG A 150 -21.54 -3.23 -2.43
N GLU A 151 -20.83 -2.24 -2.95
CA GLU A 151 -19.36 -2.16 -2.95
C GLU A 151 -18.88 -1.37 -1.71
N ASP A 152 -18.14 -2.02 -0.82
CA ASP A 152 -17.39 -1.35 0.25
C ASP A 152 -15.92 -1.15 -0.16
N THR A 153 -15.46 0.10 -0.16
CA THR A 153 -14.08 0.50 -0.48
C THR A 153 -13.31 1.01 0.75
N SER A 154 -13.83 0.75 1.95
CA SER A 154 -13.24 1.15 3.23
C SER A 154 -11.78 0.67 3.38
N PHE A 155 -11.48 -0.55 2.90
CA PHE A 155 -10.13 -1.11 2.92
C PHE A 155 -9.17 -0.36 2.00
N GLU A 156 -9.58 -0.03 0.76
CA GLU A 156 -8.82 0.82 -0.15
C GLU A 156 -8.50 2.18 0.50
N GLY A 157 -9.51 2.82 1.10
CA GLY A 157 -9.36 4.08 1.82
C GLY A 157 -8.36 3.97 2.98
N PHE A 158 -8.43 2.89 3.75
CA PHE A 158 -7.49 2.61 4.83
C PHE A 158 -6.05 2.48 4.32
N LEU A 159 -5.83 1.72 3.23
CA LEU A 159 -4.49 1.54 2.64
C LEU A 159 -3.92 2.86 2.12
N ALA A 160 -4.74 3.71 1.50
CA ALA A 160 -4.32 5.02 1.04
C ALA A 160 -3.84 5.90 2.20
N VAL A 161 -4.61 5.97 3.29
CA VAL A 161 -4.24 6.75 4.49
C VAL A 161 -2.99 6.18 5.16
N ALA A 162 -2.96 4.87 5.40
CA ALA A 162 -1.82 4.20 6.02
C ALA A 162 -0.54 4.40 5.18
N GLY A 163 -0.62 4.20 3.87
CA GLY A 163 0.46 4.43 2.93
C GLY A 163 0.96 5.88 2.92
N GLY A 164 0.03 6.85 2.93
CA GLY A 164 0.36 8.28 3.02
C GLY A 164 1.13 8.62 4.31
N VAL A 165 0.66 8.11 5.45
CA VAL A 165 1.30 8.31 6.76
C VAL A 165 2.70 7.69 6.80
N ILE A 166 2.83 6.43 6.36
CA ILE A 166 4.13 5.72 6.32
C ILE A 166 5.11 6.47 5.41
N SER A 167 4.67 6.88 4.22
CA SER A 167 5.48 7.63 3.25
C SER A 167 5.99 8.95 3.83
N CYS A 168 5.12 9.68 4.55
CA CYS A 168 5.47 10.92 5.23
C CYS A 168 6.57 10.71 6.29
N PHE A 169 6.38 9.75 7.20
CA PHE A 169 7.37 9.46 8.25
C PHE A 169 8.69 8.92 7.70
N ALA A 170 8.64 8.05 6.70
CA ALA A 170 9.84 7.57 6.00
C ALA A 170 10.60 8.73 5.35
N GLY A 171 9.88 9.66 4.68
CA GLY A 171 10.44 10.87 4.12
C GLY A 171 11.17 11.73 5.15
N ILE A 172 10.55 11.97 6.31
CA ILE A 172 11.15 12.75 7.42
C ILE A 172 12.44 12.07 7.93
N ILE A 173 12.41 10.77 8.17
CA ILE A 173 13.59 10.02 8.65
C ILE A 173 14.73 10.11 7.64
N ILE A 174 14.44 9.92 6.36
CA ILE A 174 15.43 10.00 5.28
C ILE A 174 16.00 11.42 5.17
N LEU A 175 15.17 12.46 5.33
CA LEU A 175 15.62 13.85 5.35
C LEU A 175 16.56 14.13 6.53
N ILE A 176 16.28 13.61 7.73
CA ILE A 176 17.15 13.74 8.91
C ILE A 176 18.51 13.06 8.64
N ILE A 177 18.51 11.82 8.15
CA ILE A 177 19.72 11.06 7.83
C ILE A 177 20.54 11.79 6.75
N GLY A 178 19.89 12.20 5.66
CA GLY A 178 20.52 12.94 4.56
C GLY A 178 21.13 14.27 5.02
N SER A 179 20.47 14.95 5.96
CA SER A 179 20.97 16.20 6.55
C SER A 179 22.22 15.98 7.39
N ILE A 180 22.26 14.95 8.23
CA ILE A 180 23.42 14.58 9.04
C ILE A 180 24.60 14.20 8.13
N LEU A 181 24.38 13.31 7.16
CA LEU A 181 25.41 12.88 6.21
C LEU A 181 25.98 14.05 5.40
N SER A 182 25.12 15.00 4.99
CA SER A 182 25.55 16.20 4.28
C SER A 182 26.49 17.09 5.12
N LYS A 183 26.29 17.16 6.44
CA LYS A 183 27.16 17.92 7.34
C LYS A 183 28.48 17.20 7.60
N VAL A 184 28.45 15.91 7.94
CA VAL A 184 29.65 15.09 8.21
C VAL A 184 30.61 15.03 7.01
N MET A 185 30.07 14.94 5.80
CA MET A 185 30.89 14.89 4.58
C MET A 185 31.39 16.26 4.11
N LYS A 186 30.83 17.36 4.63
CA LYS A 186 31.28 18.73 4.32
C LYS A 186 32.47 19.17 5.19
N GLU A 187 32.65 18.57 6.36
CA GLU A 187 33.74 18.88 7.30
C GLU A 187 35.10 18.22 6.97
N ASN A 188 35.21 17.51 5.83
CA ASN A 188 36.49 17.01 5.31
C ASN A 188 37.05 17.79 4.09
N PRO A 189 37.17 19.14 4.08
CA PRO A 189 37.89 19.82 3.02
C PRO A 189 39.36 20.00 3.42
N LYS A 190 40.26 19.24 2.76
CA LYS A 190 41.71 19.46 2.62
C LYS A 190 42.53 19.68 3.91
N VAL A 191 43.30 18.66 4.30
CA VAL A 191 44.64 18.94 4.84
C VAL A 191 45.49 19.42 3.66
N GLU A 192 45.60 20.74 3.48
CA GLU A 192 46.61 21.32 2.61
C GLU A 192 47.97 21.07 3.27
N LEU A 193 48.72 20.10 2.76
CA LEU A 193 50.16 20.02 3.00
C LEU A 193 50.78 21.27 2.36
N THR A 194 50.87 22.35 3.15
CA THR A 194 51.71 23.50 2.84
C THR A 194 53.16 23.04 2.90
N SER A 195 53.72 22.61 1.77
CA SER A 195 55.17 22.56 1.58
C SER A 195 55.64 24.00 1.41
N THR A 196 55.96 24.67 2.51
CA THR A 196 56.74 25.92 2.45
C THR A 196 58.13 25.61 1.91
N VAL A 197 58.38 26.07 0.68
CA VAL A 197 59.71 26.33 0.14
C VAL A 197 60.41 27.34 1.06
N SER A 198 61.57 26.98 1.58
CA SER A 198 62.57 27.94 2.05
C SER A 198 63.87 27.69 1.29
N ASP A 199 64.15 28.58 0.34
CA ASP A 199 65.44 28.70 -0.33
C ASP A 199 66.44 29.48 0.55
N GLU A 200 67.59 28.83 0.81
CA GLU A 200 68.99 29.35 0.82
C GLU A 200 69.51 30.33 1.91
N PRO A 201 70.87 30.53 2.10
CA PRO A 201 72.03 30.04 1.32
C PRO A 201 73.32 29.58 2.09
N ARG A 202 74.29 29.03 1.30
CA ARG A 202 75.79 29.05 1.44
C ARG A 202 76.47 28.14 2.50
N VAL A 203 77.53 27.35 2.26
CA VAL A 203 78.83 27.55 1.55
C VAL A 203 79.47 26.18 1.16
N SER A 204 80.36 26.25 0.17
CA SER A 204 81.13 25.25 -0.60
C SER A 204 82.03 24.21 0.10
N ASN A 205 82.14 23.06 -0.59
CA ASN A 205 83.29 22.17 -0.84
C ASN A 205 84.08 21.56 0.33
N SER A 206 84.03 20.22 0.45
CA SER A 206 85.19 19.33 0.20
C SER A 206 84.84 17.86 0.46
N GLU A 207 85.11 17.01 -0.53
CA GLU A 207 85.81 15.72 -0.42
C GLU A 207 85.35 14.59 0.54
N ILE A 208 85.22 13.40 -0.08
CA ILE A 208 85.81 12.12 0.33
C ILE A 208 85.10 11.30 1.44
N SER A 209 84.46 10.22 0.96
CA SER A 209 84.72 8.81 1.32
C SER A 209 84.46 8.31 2.76
N LYS A 210 83.70 7.21 2.73
CA LYS A 210 83.83 5.99 3.55
C LYS A 210 83.33 5.99 4.99
N SER A 211 82.85 4.79 5.27
CA SER A 211 82.78 4.13 6.57
C SER A 211 81.59 4.59 7.41
N GLU A 212 80.86 3.74 8.09
CA GLU A 212 80.89 2.30 8.30
C GLU A 212 79.65 2.02 9.15
N ILE A 213 79.10 0.80 9.05
CA ILE A 213 78.63 -0.01 10.19
C ILE A 213 77.53 0.62 11.10
N GLY A 214 76.40 -0.02 11.35
CA GLY A 214 76.06 -1.43 11.36
C GLY A 214 74.62 -1.55 11.88
N LEU A 215 73.91 -2.61 11.49
CA LEU A 215 73.65 -3.77 12.36
C LEU A 215 73.02 -3.36 13.69
N ILE A 216 71.77 -3.75 13.97
CA ILE A 216 71.40 -5.05 14.54
C ILE A 216 69.88 -5.23 14.25
N LYS A 217 69.44 -6.28 13.52
CA LYS A 217 68.97 -7.62 14.00
C LYS A 217 67.75 -7.52 14.96
N SER A 218 66.75 -8.39 14.96
CA SER A 218 66.56 -9.75 14.46
C SER A 218 65.09 -10.12 14.69
N GLY A 219 64.55 -11.00 13.86
CA GLY A 219 63.26 -11.68 14.03
C GLY A 219 62.92 -12.40 12.75
#